data_AF-A0AAU7CEW1-F1
#
_entry.id   AF-A0AAU7CEW1-F1
#
_cell.length_a   1.000
_cell.length_b   1.000
_cell.length_c   1.000
_cell.angle_alpha   90.00
_cell.angle_beta   90.00
_cell.angle_gamma   90.00
#
_symmetry.space_group_name_H-M   'P 1'
#
loop_
_entity.id
_entity.type
_entity.pdbx_description
1 polymer ?
#
loop_
_entity_poly.entity_id
_entity_poly.type
_entity_poly.pdbx_seq_one_letter_code
_entity_poly.pdbx_strand_id
1 'polypeptide(L)'
;MASLQNRNGSFRVFFEYQRKQRVFTIGHVTEAEAKSKADQIDYLLMRLGQGLIEHPPGIGIVEFVRQDGKVILAKDGAVAPAAKLTLGSLRDRYLETHGNGTLEERTLDGIRLHFKHLVVALGEAFPIGDLALSDLQAYVDRRAKAKGIRGKLSPATIRKEVVTLRTTWNWGARMDLVAGKFPNGGLRYPKKDAKPPFQTRVEIERQVAGLPAKGKAELWDVLYLLQPEVEELLAYIRDHAGHPWIHPLMATAAYTGARRSELIRMRISDVDFEGGIITVRERKRSHSERTTRRVPLSSSLATVLRDWITVHPGGPWLFCQSGEVMRSKKRSRTTGHQSGEGRAKTRGARMKQVRNREGAGISPITKDEAHDHLKRTLADSPWSVVRGYHTLRHSFISACASRGIDQRLLQEWVGHLTAEVHKRYSHLYPSVQAEAIKSVFG
;
A
#
# COMPACT_ATOMS: atom_id res chain seq x y z
N MET A 1 40.28 -40.56 16.25
CA MET A 1 41.09 -40.77 15.05
C MET A 1 40.46 -40.04 13.89
N ALA A 2 41.15 -39.00 13.43
CA ALA A 2 40.77 -38.18 12.30
C ALA A 2 41.18 -38.89 11.01
N SER A 3 40.27 -38.99 10.04
CA SER A 3 40.54 -39.62 8.75
C SER A 3 40.46 -38.60 7.61
N LEU A 4 41.28 -38.80 6.58
CA LEU A 4 41.40 -37.89 5.43
C LEU A 4 40.79 -38.49 4.17
N GLN A 5 40.16 -37.65 3.36
CA GLN A 5 39.69 -37.98 2.02
C GLN A 5 40.19 -36.93 1.03
N ASN A 6 40.99 -37.37 0.04
CA ASN A 6 41.47 -36.52 -1.05
C ASN A 6 40.45 -36.50 -2.20
N ARG A 7 40.15 -35.30 -2.72
CA ARG A 7 39.45 -35.09 -3.99
C ARG A 7 40.19 -34.03 -4.81
N ASN A 8 40.89 -34.46 -5.85
CA ASN A 8 41.64 -33.61 -6.79
C ASN A 8 42.57 -32.61 -6.10
N GLY A 9 43.30 -33.04 -5.07
CA GLY A 9 44.23 -32.20 -4.31
C GLY A 9 43.56 -31.35 -3.23
N SER A 10 42.23 -31.44 -3.06
CA SER A 10 41.51 -30.86 -1.92
C SER A 10 41.23 -31.93 -0.87
N PHE A 11 41.64 -31.70 0.38
CA PHE A 11 41.49 -32.68 1.46
C PHE A 11 40.31 -32.35 2.37
N ARG A 12 39.51 -33.37 2.69
CA ARG A 12 38.48 -33.32 3.75
C ARG A 12 38.93 -34.15 4.93
N VAL A 13 38.73 -33.64 6.13
CA VAL A 13 39.03 -34.35 7.37
C VAL A 13 37.75 -34.67 8.13
N PHE A 14 37.64 -35.92 8.56
CA PHE A 14 36.54 -36.46 9.34
C PHE A 14 37.04 -36.77 10.73
N PHE A 15 36.31 -36.38 11.77
CA PHE A 15 36.65 -36.72 13.15
C PHE A 15 35.37 -36.85 13.99
N GLU A 16 35.48 -37.51 15.13
CA GLU A 16 34.34 -37.72 16.03
C GLU A 16 34.51 -36.88 17.29
N TYR A 17 33.43 -36.21 17.71
CA TYR A 17 33.37 -35.50 18.98
C TYR A 17 31.99 -35.67 19.60
N GLN A 18 31.94 -36.09 20.87
CA GLN A 18 30.69 -36.38 21.60
C GLN A 18 29.74 -37.34 20.83
N ARG A 19 30.27 -38.45 20.31
CA ARG A 19 29.53 -39.48 19.55
C ARG A 19 28.87 -38.97 18.26
N LYS A 20 29.33 -37.84 17.71
CA LYS A 20 28.87 -37.28 16.43
C LYS A 20 30.05 -37.11 15.49
N GLN A 21 29.92 -37.66 14.29
CA GLN A 21 30.90 -37.45 13.22
C GLN A 21 30.80 -36.01 12.69
N ARG A 22 31.95 -35.35 12.56
CA ARG A 22 32.11 -34.00 12.04
C ARG A 22 33.07 -34.04 10.86
N VAL A 23 32.86 -33.14 9.91
CA VAL A 23 33.68 -33.05 8.70
C VAL A 23 33.90 -31.58 8.33
N PHE A 24 35.10 -31.26 7.85
CA PHE A 24 35.35 -30.02 7.13
C PHE A 24 36.44 -30.19 6.07
N THR A 25 36.45 -29.26 5.12
CA THR A 25 37.44 -29.21 4.03
C THR A 25 38.63 -28.36 4.47
N ILE A 26 39.84 -28.90 4.35
CA ILE A 26 41.13 -28.21 4.60
C ILE A 26 41.47 -27.31 3.41
N GLY A 27 41.10 -27.71 2.20
CA GLY A 27 41.40 -26.99 0.95
C GLY A 27 42.50 -27.68 0.16
N HIS A 28 43.07 -26.96 -0.82
CA HIS A 28 44.18 -27.47 -1.63
C HIS A 28 45.50 -27.34 -0.86
N VAL A 29 46.02 -28.47 -0.38
CA VAL A 29 47.26 -28.57 0.40
C VAL A 29 48.01 -29.84 0.00
N THR A 30 49.29 -29.95 0.38
CA THR A 30 50.04 -31.20 0.19
C THR A 30 49.51 -32.30 1.11
N GLU A 31 49.72 -33.57 0.73
CA GLU A 31 49.29 -34.72 1.55
C GLU A 31 49.97 -34.72 2.93
N ALA A 32 51.23 -34.28 3.00
CA ALA A 32 51.97 -34.13 4.25
C ALA A 32 51.35 -33.08 5.19
N GLU A 33 50.91 -31.93 4.65
CA GLU A 33 50.21 -30.89 5.43
C GLU A 33 48.83 -31.36 5.88
N ALA A 34 48.09 -32.07 5.03
CA ALA A 34 46.80 -32.64 5.39
C ALA A 34 46.92 -33.66 6.52
N LYS A 35 47.95 -34.52 6.47
CA LYS A 35 48.25 -35.52 7.52
C LYS A 35 48.65 -34.85 8.83
N SER A 36 49.56 -33.88 8.79
CA SER A 36 49.96 -33.09 9.96
C SER A 36 48.75 -32.43 10.63
N LYS A 37 47.81 -31.91 9.84
CA LYS A 37 46.57 -31.34 10.37
C LYS A 37 45.70 -32.43 11.03
N ALA A 38 45.51 -33.59 10.42
CA ALA A 38 44.74 -34.69 11.03
C ALA A 38 45.34 -35.15 12.37
N ASP A 39 46.67 -35.28 12.45
CA ASP A 39 47.38 -35.65 13.68
C ASP A 39 47.18 -34.60 14.79
N GLN A 40 47.20 -33.31 14.44
CA GLN A 40 46.89 -32.21 15.37
C GLN A 40 45.45 -32.27 15.89
N ILE A 41 44.49 -32.61 15.03
CA ILE A 41 43.08 -32.78 15.42
C ILE A 41 42.95 -33.91 16.43
N ASP A 42 43.58 -35.06 16.18
CA ASP A 42 43.54 -36.18 17.13
C ASP A 42 44.16 -35.83 18.48
N TYR A 43 45.29 -35.11 18.46
CA TYR A 43 45.92 -34.62 19.68
C TYR A 43 45.02 -33.66 20.46
N LEU A 44 44.35 -32.72 19.78
CA LEU A 44 43.41 -31.77 20.43
C LEU A 44 42.18 -32.48 21.02
N LEU A 45 41.60 -33.43 20.29
CA LEU A 45 40.45 -34.21 20.77
C LEU A 45 40.83 -35.09 21.97
N MET A 46 42.03 -35.67 21.97
CA MET A 46 42.57 -36.39 23.12
C MET A 46 42.69 -35.49 24.35
N ARG A 47 43.25 -34.28 24.20
CA ARG A 47 43.40 -33.32 25.30
C ARG A 47 42.07 -32.80 25.83
N LEU A 48 41.08 -32.59 24.97
CA LEU A 48 39.69 -32.28 25.36
C LEU A 48 39.05 -33.43 26.14
N GLY A 49 39.26 -34.67 25.71
CA GLY A 49 38.77 -35.87 26.42
C GLY A 49 39.41 -36.09 27.79
N GLN A 50 40.67 -35.68 27.95
CA GLN A 50 41.41 -35.70 29.22
C GLN A 50 41.08 -34.52 30.14
N GLY A 51 40.29 -33.53 29.68
CA GLY A 51 39.99 -32.32 30.43
C GLY A 51 41.18 -31.35 30.60
N LEU A 52 42.26 -31.54 29.83
CA LEU A 52 43.44 -30.67 29.86
C LEU A 52 43.28 -29.42 29.00
N ILE A 53 42.28 -29.42 28.12
CA ILE A 53 41.81 -28.28 27.35
C ILE A 53 40.29 -28.26 27.50
N GLU A 54 39.70 -27.08 27.69
CA GLU A 54 38.25 -26.91 27.69
C GLU A 54 37.77 -26.39 26.34
N HIS A 55 36.60 -26.86 25.90
CA HIS A 55 35.95 -26.36 24.70
C HIS A 55 35.13 -25.10 25.04
N PRO A 56 35.46 -23.91 24.51
CA PRO A 56 34.80 -22.67 24.89
C PRO A 56 33.30 -22.65 24.55
N PRO A 57 32.45 -22.10 25.43
CA PRO A 57 31.02 -21.96 25.16
C PRO A 57 30.78 -20.97 24.01
N GLY A 58 29.93 -21.35 23.05
CA GLY A 58 29.53 -20.50 21.91
C GLY A 58 30.34 -20.68 20.62
N ILE A 59 31.48 -21.38 20.66
CA ILE A 59 32.25 -21.76 19.46
C ILE A 59 31.89 -23.19 19.08
N GLY A 60 31.66 -23.47 17.80
CA GLY A 60 31.44 -24.84 17.34
C GLY A 60 32.76 -25.62 17.29
N ILE A 61 32.76 -26.90 17.72
CA ILE A 61 33.97 -27.74 17.75
C ILE A 61 34.75 -27.80 16.42
N VAL A 62 34.05 -27.74 15.28
CA VAL A 62 34.68 -27.71 13.95
C VAL A 62 35.52 -26.44 13.76
N GLU A 63 35.05 -25.31 14.25
CA GLU A 63 35.75 -24.04 14.17
C GLU A 63 36.93 -24.00 15.15
N PHE A 64 36.74 -24.52 16.36
CA PHE A 64 37.79 -24.65 17.36
C PHE A 64 38.98 -25.51 16.88
N VAL A 65 38.66 -26.65 16.27
CA VAL A 65 39.65 -27.60 15.73
C VAL A 65 40.32 -27.05 14.46
N ARG A 66 39.58 -26.32 13.61
CA ARG A 66 40.14 -25.65 12.43
C ARG A 66 41.23 -24.65 12.82
N GLN A 67 41.06 -23.96 13.95
CA GLN A 67 41.99 -22.97 14.50
C GLN A 67 43.07 -23.58 15.43
N ASP A 68 43.27 -24.91 15.40
CA ASP A 68 44.29 -25.62 16.20
C ASP A 68 44.17 -25.41 17.72
N GLY A 69 42.94 -25.27 18.22
CA GLY A 69 42.68 -25.01 19.63
C GLY A 69 43.09 -23.60 20.09
N LYS A 70 43.56 -22.75 19.17
CA LYS A 70 43.78 -21.33 19.45
C LYS A 70 42.44 -20.63 19.45
N VAL A 71 41.95 -20.33 20.64
CA VAL A 71 40.92 -19.32 20.79
C VAL A 71 41.62 -17.99 20.56
N ILE A 72 41.34 -17.33 19.43
CA ILE A 72 41.61 -15.89 19.33
C ILE A 72 40.57 -15.23 20.26
N LEU A 73 40.83 -15.29 21.57
CA LEU A 73 40.26 -14.33 22.49
C LEU A 73 40.84 -13.00 22.03
N ALA A 74 39.98 -12.16 21.46
CA ALA A 74 40.33 -10.78 21.20
C ALA A 74 40.94 -10.23 22.50
N LYS A 75 42.25 -9.96 22.47
CA LYS A 75 42.95 -9.31 23.56
C LYS A 75 42.22 -8.01 23.86
N ASP A 76 41.88 -7.83 25.12
CA ASP A 76 41.44 -6.59 25.75
C ASP A 76 40.19 -5.92 25.16
N GLY A 77 39.05 -6.13 25.84
CA GLY A 77 38.07 -5.06 26.09
C GLY A 77 37.32 -4.43 24.92
N ALA A 78 37.51 -4.87 23.67
CA ALA A 78 36.65 -4.47 22.56
C ALA A 78 35.52 -5.49 22.42
N VAL A 79 34.40 -5.25 23.12
CA VAL A 79 33.10 -5.73 22.64
C VAL A 79 33.05 -5.37 21.17
N ALA A 80 33.08 -6.34 20.26
CA ALA A 80 32.77 -6.08 18.85
C ALA A 80 31.47 -5.27 18.87
N PRO A 81 31.47 -4.00 18.42
CA PRO A 81 30.34 -3.12 18.68
C PRO A 81 29.11 -3.84 18.17
N ALA A 82 28.14 -4.08 19.06
CA ALA A 82 26.91 -4.78 18.74
C ALA A 82 26.44 -4.25 17.39
N ALA A 83 26.39 -5.12 16.37
CA ALA A 83 26.25 -4.69 14.98
C ALA A 83 25.13 -3.66 14.90
N LYS A 84 25.50 -2.39 14.65
CA LYS A 84 24.55 -1.29 14.77
C LYS A 84 23.34 -1.63 13.91
N LEU A 85 22.14 -1.57 14.50
CA LEU A 85 20.93 -1.89 13.76
C LEU A 85 20.89 -1.02 12.50
N THR A 86 20.79 -1.67 11.35
CA THR A 86 20.76 -0.95 10.07
C THR A 86 19.32 -0.61 9.68
N LEU A 87 19.17 0.37 8.79
CA LEU A 87 17.88 0.70 8.19
C LEU A 87 17.24 -0.52 7.48
N GLY A 88 18.04 -1.33 6.77
CA GLY A 88 17.58 -2.56 6.12
C GLY A 88 17.07 -3.59 7.14
N SER A 89 17.84 -3.85 8.19
CA SER A 89 17.43 -4.79 9.25
C SER A 89 16.19 -4.32 10.01
N LEU A 90 16.05 -3.02 10.28
CA LEU A 90 14.84 -2.47 10.92
C LEU A 90 13.61 -2.64 10.02
N ARG A 91 13.75 -2.37 8.70
CA ARG A 91 12.69 -2.59 7.71
C ARG A 91 12.22 -4.03 7.73
N ASP A 92 13.15 -4.98 7.62
CA ASP A 92 12.82 -6.39 7.46
C ASP A 92 12.10 -6.93 8.69
N ARG A 93 12.59 -6.62 9.89
CA ARG A 93 11.91 -6.98 11.14
C ARG A 93 10.51 -6.36 11.26
N TYR A 94 10.35 -5.10 10.84
CA TYR A 94 9.03 -4.44 10.86
C TYR A 94 8.05 -5.10 9.89
N LEU A 95 8.49 -5.42 8.68
CA LEU A 95 7.66 -6.07 7.65
C LEU A 95 7.30 -7.51 8.03
N GLU A 96 8.23 -8.26 8.63
CA GLU A 96 7.98 -9.61 9.14
C GLU A 96 6.94 -9.58 10.25
N THR A 97 7.12 -8.71 11.25
CA THR A 97 6.22 -8.59 12.40
C THR A 97 4.79 -8.23 11.99
N HIS A 98 4.63 -7.31 11.03
CA HIS A 98 3.32 -6.83 10.60
C HIS A 98 2.78 -7.55 9.35
N GLY A 99 3.54 -8.51 8.81
CA GLY A 99 3.18 -9.32 7.65
C GLY A 99 2.16 -10.43 7.95
N ASN A 100 1.90 -10.72 9.23
CA ASN A 100 0.99 -11.76 9.71
C ASN A 100 -0.52 -11.43 9.54
N GLY A 101 -0.87 -10.41 8.75
CA GLY A 101 -2.25 -9.95 8.55
C GLY A 101 -2.69 -8.79 9.44
N THR A 102 -1.82 -8.30 10.34
CA THR A 102 -2.08 -7.09 11.15
C THR A 102 -2.29 -5.84 10.29
N LEU A 103 -1.59 -5.74 9.15
CA LEU A 103 -1.77 -4.65 8.18
C LEU A 103 -2.35 -5.15 6.86
N GLU A 104 -3.19 -4.32 6.22
CA GLU A 104 -3.66 -4.61 4.86
C GLU A 104 -2.45 -4.67 3.88
N GLU A 105 -2.50 -5.60 2.93
CA GLU A 105 -1.43 -5.77 1.92
C GLU A 105 -1.09 -4.46 1.18
N ARG A 106 -2.10 -3.63 0.89
CA ARG A 106 -1.88 -2.33 0.25
C ARG A 106 -1.07 -1.36 1.12
N THR A 107 -1.24 -1.45 2.44
CA THR A 107 -0.46 -0.66 3.39
C THR A 107 0.98 -1.16 3.41
N LEU A 108 1.18 -2.49 3.44
CA LEU A 108 2.50 -3.11 3.34
C LEU A 108 3.21 -2.74 2.02
N ASP A 109 2.52 -2.75 0.89
CA ASP A 109 3.06 -2.28 -0.40
C ASP A 109 3.52 -0.82 -0.34
N GLY A 110 2.74 0.04 0.32
CA GLY A 110 3.11 1.44 0.55
C GLY A 110 4.37 1.55 1.42
N ILE A 111 4.44 0.77 2.50
CA ILE A 111 5.60 0.73 3.40
C ILE A 111 6.85 0.26 2.65
N ARG A 112 6.76 -0.84 1.88
CA ARG A 112 7.86 -1.35 1.04
C ARG A 112 8.35 -0.30 0.06
N LEU A 113 7.44 0.43 -0.60
CA LEU A 113 7.79 1.52 -1.50
C LEU A 113 8.50 2.67 -0.78
N HIS A 114 8.03 3.06 0.41
CA HIS A 114 8.67 4.11 1.20
C HIS A 114 10.08 3.69 1.63
N PHE A 115 10.25 2.48 2.14
CA PHE A 115 11.56 1.95 2.52
C PHE A 115 12.51 1.83 1.34
N LYS A 116 12.03 1.45 0.16
CA LYS A 116 12.86 1.48 -1.06
C LYS A 116 13.43 2.88 -1.30
N HIS A 117 12.64 3.94 -1.16
CA HIS A 117 13.13 5.32 -1.34
C HIS A 117 14.11 5.73 -0.24
N LEU A 118 13.83 5.35 1.02
CA LEU A 118 14.70 5.63 2.16
C LEU A 118 16.06 4.94 2.03
N VAL A 119 16.07 3.65 1.67
CA VAL A 119 17.27 2.85 1.42
C VAL A 119 18.09 3.43 0.28
N VAL A 120 17.45 3.81 -0.84
CA VAL A 120 18.16 4.46 -1.96
C VAL A 120 18.81 5.77 -1.52
N ALA A 121 18.23 6.45 -0.53
CA ALA A 121 18.71 7.76 -0.11
C ALA A 121 19.79 7.71 0.98
N LEU A 122 19.59 6.88 2.00
CA LEU A 122 20.42 6.78 3.21
C LEU A 122 21.40 5.59 3.16
N GLY A 123 21.08 4.55 2.39
CA GLY A 123 21.83 3.30 2.31
C GLY A 123 21.19 2.17 3.12
N GLU A 124 21.31 0.93 2.63
CA GLU A 124 20.78 -0.27 3.29
C GLU A 124 21.46 -0.51 4.65
N ALA A 125 22.78 -0.32 4.70
CA ALA A 125 23.62 -0.49 5.89
C ALA A 125 23.68 0.75 6.79
N PHE A 126 22.86 1.78 6.52
CA PHE A 126 22.83 3.00 7.33
C PHE A 126 22.51 2.67 8.79
N PRO A 127 23.37 3.05 9.77
CA PRO A 127 23.10 2.81 11.19
C PRO A 127 21.90 3.64 11.65
N ILE A 128 20.75 3.00 11.87
CA ILE A 128 19.51 3.74 12.07
C ILE A 128 19.51 4.52 13.39
N GLY A 129 20.24 4.05 14.41
CA GLY A 129 20.41 4.76 15.67
C GLY A 129 21.13 6.11 15.54
N ASP A 130 21.93 6.30 14.48
CA ASP A 130 22.66 7.54 14.22
C ASP A 130 21.83 8.54 13.39
N LEU A 131 20.57 8.23 13.08
CA LEU A 131 19.70 9.10 12.28
C LEU A 131 19.54 10.47 12.94
N ALA A 132 19.90 11.52 12.21
CA ALA A 132 19.75 12.90 12.65
C ALA A 132 18.70 13.68 11.83
N LEU A 133 18.34 14.86 12.33
CA LEU A 133 17.47 15.79 11.60
C LEU A 133 18.06 16.20 10.24
N SER A 134 19.39 16.36 10.17
CA SER A 134 20.11 16.69 8.94
C SER A 134 19.91 15.65 7.85
N ASP A 135 19.93 14.36 8.21
CA ASP A 135 19.73 13.26 7.27
C ASP A 135 18.29 13.26 6.74
N LEU A 136 17.32 13.50 7.62
CA LEU A 136 15.92 13.63 7.23
C LEU A 136 15.67 14.86 6.36
N GLN A 137 16.30 15.99 6.64
CA GLN A 137 16.19 17.19 5.81
C GLN A 137 16.82 16.96 4.43
N ALA A 138 18.02 16.35 4.38
CA ALA A 138 18.67 15.97 3.13
C ALA A 138 17.83 14.99 2.31
N TYR A 139 17.16 14.03 2.97
CA TYR A 139 16.19 13.15 2.35
C TYR A 139 15.03 13.95 1.74
N VAL A 140 14.38 14.83 2.51
CA VAL A 140 13.27 15.67 2.03
C VAL A 140 13.68 16.51 0.83
N ASP A 141 14.85 17.15 0.88
CA ASP A 141 15.35 18.03 -0.18
C ASP A 141 15.65 17.24 -1.46
N ARG A 142 16.24 16.05 -1.33
CA ARG A 142 16.46 15.14 -2.46
C ARG A 142 15.14 14.69 -3.07
N ARG A 143 14.17 14.29 -2.24
CA ARG A 143 12.84 13.83 -2.69
C ARG A 143 12.01 14.94 -3.32
N ALA A 144 12.14 16.17 -2.84
CA ALA A 144 11.48 17.35 -3.41
C ALA A 144 11.90 17.63 -4.87
N LYS A 145 13.14 17.29 -5.22
CA LYS A 145 13.69 17.40 -6.58
C LYS A 145 13.30 16.22 -7.48
N ALA A 146 12.76 15.14 -6.92
CA ALA A 146 12.41 13.94 -7.70
C ALA A 146 11.17 14.15 -8.58
N LYS A 147 11.16 13.48 -9.74
CA LYS A 147 10.00 13.42 -10.63
C LYS A 147 8.95 12.47 -10.08
N GLY A 148 7.74 12.98 -9.90
CA GLY A 148 6.51 12.21 -9.73
C GLY A 148 5.76 12.04 -11.06
N ILE A 149 4.60 11.38 -10.99
CA ILE A 149 3.79 11.03 -12.18
C ILE A 149 3.30 12.26 -12.95
N ARG A 150 2.98 13.36 -12.25
CA ARG A 150 2.43 14.60 -12.82
C ARG A 150 3.36 15.81 -12.65
N GLY A 151 4.68 15.59 -12.66
CA GLY A 151 5.69 16.63 -12.44
C GLY A 151 6.43 16.46 -11.12
N LYS A 152 6.79 17.55 -10.43
CA LYS A 152 7.50 17.49 -9.14
C LYS A 152 6.70 16.70 -8.10
N LEU A 153 7.40 15.92 -7.26
CA LEU A 153 6.78 15.13 -6.21
C LEU A 153 6.07 16.04 -5.19
N SER A 154 4.86 15.63 -4.75
CA SER A 154 4.12 16.41 -3.76
C SER A 154 4.79 16.31 -2.37
N PRO A 155 4.87 17.43 -1.62
CA PRO A 155 5.33 17.42 -0.23
C PRO A 155 4.54 16.46 0.66
N ALA A 156 3.24 16.26 0.38
CA ALA A 156 2.41 15.31 1.12
C ALA A 156 2.85 13.85 0.93
N THR A 157 3.41 13.50 -0.23
CA THR A 157 3.98 12.16 -0.47
C THR A 157 5.25 11.97 0.33
N ILE A 158 6.14 12.97 0.35
CA ILE A 158 7.39 12.94 1.12
C ILE A 158 7.08 12.83 2.62
N ARG A 159 6.09 13.60 3.12
CA ARG A 159 5.62 13.47 4.51
C ARG A 159 5.17 12.05 4.84
N LYS A 160 4.49 11.35 3.94
CA LYS A 160 4.06 9.95 4.19
C LYS A 160 5.24 8.99 4.30
N GLU A 161 6.28 9.18 3.49
CA GLU A 161 7.52 8.42 3.57
C GLU A 161 8.18 8.62 4.95
N VAL A 162 8.33 9.88 5.38
CA VAL A 162 8.89 10.21 6.71
C VAL A 162 8.02 9.70 7.86
N VAL A 163 6.69 9.80 7.74
CA VAL A 163 5.76 9.26 8.74
C VAL A 163 5.89 7.74 8.85
N THR A 164 6.15 7.04 7.73
CA THR A 164 6.36 5.58 7.76
C THR A 164 7.63 5.23 8.52
N LEU A 165 8.71 5.97 8.27
CA LEU A 165 9.95 5.79 9.04
C LEU A 165 9.73 6.08 10.52
N ARG A 166 9.02 7.17 10.86
CA ARG A 166 8.66 7.51 12.25
C ARG A 166 7.83 6.42 12.92
N THR A 167 6.83 5.87 12.24
CA THR A 167 6.02 4.78 12.78
C THR A 167 6.88 3.56 13.05
N THR A 168 7.78 3.23 12.13
CA THR A 168 8.72 2.11 12.28
C THR A 168 9.73 2.37 13.42
N TRP A 169 10.23 3.60 13.55
CA TRP A 169 11.08 4.02 14.66
C TRP A 169 10.38 3.85 16.00
N ASN A 170 9.15 4.35 16.12
CA ASN A 170 8.37 4.25 17.37
C ASN A 170 8.05 2.79 17.73
N TRP A 171 7.82 1.94 16.73
CA TRP A 171 7.71 0.51 16.95
C TRP A 171 9.05 -0.08 17.42
N GLY A 172 10.16 0.26 16.75
CA GLY A 172 11.49 -0.19 17.13
C GLY A 172 11.88 0.24 18.55
N ALA A 173 11.50 1.44 18.96
CA ALA A 173 11.72 1.93 20.32
C ALA A 173 10.94 1.16 21.38
N ARG A 174 9.77 0.61 21.05
CA ARG A 174 9.02 -0.28 21.96
C ARG A 174 9.56 -1.70 22.00
N MET A 175 10.36 -2.07 21.01
CA MET A 175 11.02 -3.38 20.87
C MET A 175 12.50 -3.31 21.26
N ASP A 176 12.92 -2.21 21.91
CA ASP A 176 14.30 -1.95 22.32
C ASP A 176 15.35 -2.03 21.18
N LEU A 177 14.90 -1.75 19.94
CA LEU A 177 15.73 -1.77 18.74
C LEU A 177 16.42 -0.42 18.45
N VAL A 178 15.78 0.67 18.85
CA VAL A 178 16.29 2.05 18.71
C VAL A 178 15.94 2.84 19.97
N ALA A 179 16.77 3.81 20.33
CA ALA A 179 16.55 4.65 21.50
C ALA A 179 16.13 6.07 21.11
N GLY A 180 15.39 6.73 22.00
CA GLY A 180 15.08 8.15 21.87
C GLY A 180 13.91 8.49 20.95
N LYS A 181 13.61 9.79 20.88
CA LYS A 181 12.52 10.34 20.06
C LYS A 181 12.96 10.44 18.61
N PHE A 182 12.07 10.14 17.68
CA PHE A 182 12.34 10.29 16.24
C PHE A 182 12.71 11.75 15.91
N PRO A 183 13.81 12.00 15.17
CA PRO A 183 14.40 13.33 15.01
C PRO A 183 13.71 14.20 13.95
N ASN A 184 12.38 14.34 13.99
CA ASN A 184 11.61 15.12 13.02
C ASN A 184 11.33 16.58 13.44
N GLY A 185 11.74 16.98 14.65
CA GLY A 185 11.56 18.35 15.14
C GLY A 185 12.30 19.33 14.23
N GLY A 186 11.61 20.36 13.72
CA GLY A 186 12.22 21.35 12.82
C GLY A 186 12.21 21.02 11.33
N LEU A 187 11.84 19.79 10.93
CA LEU A 187 11.83 19.36 9.53
C LEU A 187 10.96 20.27 8.65
N ARG A 188 11.54 20.81 7.58
CA ARG A 188 10.86 21.71 6.64
C ARG A 188 10.58 21.01 5.33
N TYR A 189 9.39 21.27 4.78
CA TYR A 189 8.96 20.76 3.49
C TYR A 189 8.75 21.93 2.51
N PRO A 190 8.92 21.70 1.20
CA PRO A 190 8.60 22.71 0.21
C PRO A 190 7.17 23.20 0.38
N LYS A 191 6.97 24.52 0.27
CA LYS A 191 5.63 25.10 0.21
C LYS A 191 4.94 24.58 -1.04
N LYS A 192 3.65 24.28 -0.89
CA LYS A 192 2.76 23.99 -2.01
C LYS A 192 1.51 24.81 -1.78
N ASP A 193 1.03 25.43 -2.84
CA ASP A 193 -0.23 26.14 -2.81
C ASP A 193 -1.35 25.20 -2.37
N ALA A 194 -2.20 25.71 -1.49
CA ALA A 194 -3.40 24.98 -1.10
C ALA A 194 -4.25 24.75 -2.35
N LYS A 195 -4.87 23.57 -2.43
CA LYS A 195 -5.91 23.40 -3.44
C LYS A 195 -7.03 24.42 -3.17
N PRO A 196 -7.64 25.00 -4.21
CA PRO A 196 -8.82 25.83 -4.02
C PRO A 196 -9.93 25.03 -3.30
N PRO A 197 -10.89 25.73 -2.67
CA PRO A 197 -12.07 25.07 -2.12
C PRO A 197 -12.83 24.33 -3.22
N PHE A 198 -13.71 23.40 -2.82
CA PHE A 198 -14.60 22.74 -3.78
C PHE A 198 -15.54 23.75 -4.42
N GLN A 199 -15.75 23.60 -5.73
CA GLN A 199 -16.48 24.57 -6.56
C GLN A 199 -17.48 23.85 -7.48
N THR A 200 -18.55 24.56 -7.81
CA THR A 200 -19.52 24.16 -8.82
C THR A 200 -18.90 24.20 -10.22
N ARG A 201 -19.55 23.54 -11.16
CA ARG A 201 -19.15 23.57 -12.57
C ARG A 201 -19.09 25.00 -13.13
N VAL A 202 -20.12 25.81 -12.86
CA VAL A 202 -20.21 27.20 -13.34
C VAL A 202 -19.07 28.07 -12.81
N GLU A 203 -18.71 27.94 -11.53
CA GLU A 203 -17.58 28.66 -10.93
C GLU A 203 -16.25 28.28 -11.60
N ILE A 204 -16.05 26.99 -11.88
CA ILE A 204 -14.83 26.50 -12.54
C ILE A 204 -14.77 26.98 -14.00
N GLU A 205 -15.87 26.91 -14.74
CA GLU A 205 -15.94 27.35 -16.15
C GLU A 205 -15.55 28.83 -16.30
N ARG A 206 -16.00 29.69 -15.37
CA ARG A 206 -15.61 31.11 -15.32
C ARG A 206 -14.09 31.32 -15.13
N GLN A 207 -13.41 30.43 -14.41
CA GLN A 207 -11.96 30.53 -14.14
C GLN A 207 -11.10 29.90 -15.25
N VAL A 208 -11.63 28.93 -15.97
CA VAL A 208 -10.87 28.11 -16.92
C VAL A 208 -10.47 28.86 -18.19
N ALA A 209 -11.16 29.95 -18.56
CA ALA A 209 -10.93 30.69 -19.80
C ALA A 209 -9.49 31.23 -19.97
N GLY A 210 -8.80 31.60 -18.87
CA GLY A 210 -7.46 32.19 -18.90
C GLY A 210 -6.31 31.31 -18.41
N LEU A 211 -6.55 30.04 -18.08
CA LEU A 211 -5.55 29.20 -17.40
C LEU A 211 -4.79 28.23 -18.32
N PRO A 212 -3.53 27.90 -18.03
CA PRO A 212 -2.82 26.82 -18.72
C PRO A 212 -3.47 25.45 -18.44
N ALA A 213 -3.28 24.48 -19.33
CA ALA A 213 -3.92 23.15 -19.25
C ALA A 213 -3.78 22.46 -17.89
N LYS A 214 -2.62 22.61 -17.23
CA LYS A 214 -2.39 22.09 -15.87
C LYS A 214 -3.27 22.77 -14.82
N GLY A 215 -3.39 24.09 -14.88
CA GLY A 215 -4.27 24.87 -13.99
C GLY A 215 -5.73 24.49 -14.17
N LYS A 216 -6.18 24.32 -15.43
CA LYS A 216 -7.52 23.81 -15.75
C LYS A 216 -7.77 22.45 -15.10
N ALA A 217 -6.82 21.52 -15.22
CA ALA A 217 -6.95 20.17 -14.67
C ALA A 217 -7.03 20.15 -13.13
N GLU A 218 -6.31 21.07 -12.45
CA GLU A 218 -6.32 21.20 -11.00
C GLU A 218 -7.62 21.82 -10.45
N LEU A 219 -8.29 22.68 -11.23
CA LEU A 219 -9.63 23.18 -10.87
C LEU A 219 -10.68 22.08 -10.98
N TRP A 220 -10.66 21.29 -12.05
CA TRP A 220 -11.61 20.17 -12.19
C TRP A 220 -11.42 19.05 -11.15
N ASP A 221 -10.26 19.01 -10.46
CA ASP A 221 -10.03 18.11 -9.32
C ASP A 221 -10.86 18.47 -8.08
N VAL A 222 -11.40 19.70 -8.00
CA VAL A 222 -12.21 20.22 -6.88
C VAL A 222 -13.67 20.44 -7.27
N LEU A 223 -14.11 19.86 -8.39
CA LEU A 223 -15.49 19.88 -8.83
C LEU A 223 -16.40 19.11 -7.86
N TYR A 224 -17.57 19.69 -7.55
CA TYR A 224 -18.77 18.99 -7.14
C TYR A 224 -19.96 19.42 -8.01
N LEU A 225 -20.96 18.55 -8.10
CA LEU A 225 -22.15 18.76 -8.93
C LEU A 225 -23.33 19.17 -8.04
N LEU A 226 -24.19 20.04 -8.59
CA LEU A 226 -25.51 20.31 -8.04
C LEU A 226 -26.44 19.13 -8.31
N GLN A 227 -27.54 19.00 -7.57
CA GLN A 227 -28.44 17.87 -7.75
C GLN A 227 -28.98 17.73 -9.19
N PRO A 228 -29.45 18.80 -9.89
CA PRO A 228 -29.89 18.67 -11.27
C PRO A 228 -28.78 18.13 -12.18
N GLU A 229 -27.54 18.60 -12.01
CA GLU A 229 -26.39 18.11 -12.76
C GLU A 229 -26.06 16.64 -12.45
N VAL A 230 -26.28 16.18 -11.21
CA VAL A 230 -26.15 14.76 -10.84
C VAL A 230 -27.20 13.93 -11.57
N GLU A 231 -28.45 14.39 -11.64
CA GLU A 231 -29.54 13.70 -12.34
C GLU A 231 -29.30 13.64 -13.85
N GLU A 232 -28.86 14.74 -14.47
CA GLU A 232 -28.47 14.78 -15.89
C GLU A 232 -27.28 13.85 -16.18
N LEU A 233 -26.27 13.84 -15.31
CA LEU A 233 -25.13 12.92 -15.42
C LEU A 233 -25.58 11.46 -15.36
N LEU A 234 -26.46 11.11 -14.43
CA LEU A 234 -26.97 9.74 -14.29
C LEU A 234 -27.82 9.33 -15.50
N ALA A 235 -28.65 10.23 -16.02
CA ALA A 235 -29.40 10.01 -17.26
C ALA A 235 -28.45 9.78 -18.45
N TYR A 236 -27.44 10.63 -18.61
CA TYR A 236 -26.42 10.45 -19.65
C TYR A 236 -25.71 9.10 -19.54
N ILE A 237 -25.31 8.70 -18.33
CA ILE A 237 -24.66 7.41 -18.08
C ILE A 237 -25.61 6.25 -18.41
N ARG A 238 -26.89 6.34 -18.04
CA ARG A 238 -27.89 5.31 -18.37
C ARG A 238 -27.98 5.08 -19.88
N ASP A 239 -27.97 6.16 -20.66
CA ASP A 239 -28.22 6.11 -22.09
C ASP A 239 -26.96 5.77 -22.92
N HIS A 240 -25.75 6.00 -22.38
CA HIS A 240 -24.47 5.85 -23.10
C HIS A 240 -23.51 4.80 -22.51
N ALA A 241 -23.86 4.18 -21.38
CA ALA A 241 -22.99 3.19 -20.75
C ALA A 241 -22.85 1.92 -21.62
N GLY A 242 -21.61 1.55 -21.95
CA GLY A 242 -21.32 0.30 -22.66
C GLY A 242 -21.55 -0.97 -21.84
N HIS A 243 -21.86 -0.86 -20.54
CA HIS A 243 -22.21 -2.00 -19.70
C HIS A 243 -23.34 -1.65 -18.72
N PRO A 244 -24.29 -2.57 -18.47
CA PRO A 244 -25.49 -2.31 -17.67
C PRO A 244 -25.19 -2.06 -16.19
N TRP A 245 -24.05 -2.53 -15.67
CA TRP A 245 -23.65 -2.30 -14.28
C TRP A 245 -23.18 -0.86 -13.99
N ILE A 246 -22.86 -0.05 -15.01
CA ILE A 246 -22.24 1.27 -14.82
C ILE A 246 -23.24 2.25 -14.19
N HIS A 247 -24.43 2.39 -14.79
CA HIS A 247 -25.48 3.27 -14.28
C HIS A 247 -25.88 2.98 -12.82
N PRO A 248 -26.27 1.75 -12.42
CA PRO A 248 -26.67 1.48 -11.04
C PRO A 248 -25.52 1.65 -10.05
N LEU A 249 -24.27 1.37 -10.45
CA LEU A 249 -23.09 1.61 -9.61
C LEU A 249 -22.88 3.12 -9.38
N MET A 250 -23.05 3.94 -10.43
CA MET A 250 -22.93 5.40 -10.35
C MET A 250 -24.09 6.04 -9.57
N ALA A 251 -25.32 5.58 -9.77
CA ALA A 251 -26.48 6.02 -8.99
C ALA A 251 -26.29 5.71 -7.50
N THR A 252 -25.80 4.50 -7.17
CA THR A 252 -25.48 4.13 -5.78
C THR A 252 -24.40 5.04 -5.20
N ALA A 253 -23.37 5.40 -5.97
CA ALA A 253 -22.35 6.34 -5.53
C ALA A 253 -22.93 7.74 -5.23
N ALA A 254 -23.81 8.23 -6.11
CA ALA A 254 -24.44 9.55 -6.02
C ALA A 254 -25.41 9.65 -4.84
N TYR A 255 -26.21 8.61 -4.59
CA TYR A 255 -27.28 8.65 -3.59
C TYR A 255 -26.88 8.14 -2.21
N THR A 256 -25.68 7.57 -2.05
CA THR A 256 -25.19 7.09 -0.72
C THR A 256 -23.91 7.76 -0.26
N GLY A 257 -23.21 8.48 -1.15
CA GLY A 257 -21.87 8.99 -0.90
C GLY A 257 -20.81 7.90 -0.64
N ALA A 258 -21.09 6.64 -0.96
CA ALA A 258 -20.16 5.54 -0.73
C ALA A 258 -18.88 5.67 -1.57
N ARG A 259 -17.74 5.26 -0.98
CA ARG A 259 -16.45 5.30 -1.67
C ARG A 259 -16.41 4.20 -2.73
N ARG A 260 -15.69 4.42 -3.84
CA ARG A 260 -15.50 3.40 -4.91
C ARG A 260 -15.12 2.02 -4.38
N SER A 261 -14.21 1.95 -3.40
CA SER A 261 -13.79 0.65 -2.84
C SER A 261 -14.87 -0.06 -2.04
N GLU A 262 -15.82 0.69 -1.46
CA GLU A 262 -16.97 0.16 -0.73
C GLU A 262 -18.00 -0.38 -1.74
N LEU A 263 -18.32 0.40 -2.77
CA LEU A 263 -19.24 0.02 -3.86
C LEU A 263 -18.86 -1.32 -4.51
N ILE A 264 -17.61 -1.48 -4.96
CA ILE A 264 -17.17 -2.70 -5.67
C ILE A 264 -17.14 -3.98 -4.81
N ARG A 265 -17.36 -3.86 -3.49
CA ARG A 265 -17.43 -4.99 -2.55
C ARG A 265 -18.83 -5.18 -1.96
N MET A 266 -19.77 -4.36 -2.37
CA MET A 266 -21.14 -4.44 -1.91
C MET A 266 -21.75 -5.75 -2.40
N ARG A 267 -22.57 -6.37 -1.56
CA ARG A 267 -23.29 -7.60 -1.86
C ARG A 267 -24.76 -7.31 -2.13
N ILE A 268 -25.43 -8.21 -2.84
CA ILE A 268 -26.89 -8.13 -3.02
C ILE A 268 -27.57 -8.14 -1.65
N SER A 269 -27.09 -8.99 -0.73
CA SER A 269 -27.57 -9.08 0.66
C SER A 269 -27.35 -7.82 1.51
N ASP A 270 -26.59 -6.84 1.01
CA ASP A 270 -26.42 -5.56 1.71
C ASP A 270 -27.56 -4.58 1.43
N VAL A 271 -28.45 -4.88 0.46
CA VAL A 271 -29.60 -4.06 0.07
C VAL A 271 -30.86 -4.66 0.68
N ASP A 272 -31.48 -3.91 1.58
CA ASP A 272 -32.76 -4.23 2.19
C ASP A 272 -33.84 -3.35 1.56
N PHE A 273 -34.56 -3.90 0.59
CA PHE A 273 -35.61 -3.17 -0.15
C PHE A 273 -36.88 -2.98 0.67
N GLU A 274 -37.15 -3.84 1.65
CA GLU A 274 -38.32 -3.77 2.52
C GLU A 274 -38.08 -2.73 3.63
N GLY A 275 -36.93 -2.81 4.30
CA GLY A 275 -36.51 -1.84 5.30
C GLY A 275 -36.00 -0.52 4.71
N GLY A 276 -35.82 -0.42 3.39
CA GLY A 276 -35.38 0.79 2.71
C GLY A 276 -33.97 1.23 3.12
N ILE A 277 -33.03 0.30 3.26
CA ILE A 277 -31.67 0.57 3.72
C ILE A 277 -30.63 -0.12 2.83
N ILE A 278 -29.49 0.53 2.65
CA ILE A 278 -28.27 -0.08 2.11
C ILE A 278 -27.14 -0.10 3.14
N THR A 279 -26.55 -1.27 3.34
CA THR A 279 -25.47 -1.49 4.33
C THR A 279 -24.11 -1.37 3.65
N VAL A 280 -23.33 -0.37 4.05
CA VAL A 280 -21.99 -0.14 3.50
C VAL A 280 -20.94 -0.75 4.42
N ARG A 281 -20.19 -1.72 3.90
CA ARG A 281 -19.08 -2.38 4.60
C ARG A 281 -17.82 -1.54 4.58
N GLU A 282 -17.37 -1.14 5.77
CA GLU A 282 -16.26 -0.21 5.95
C GLU A 282 -14.95 -0.95 6.27
N ARG A 283 -13.84 -0.35 5.84
CA ARG A 283 -12.49 -0.85 6.20
C ARG A 283 -11.58 0.20 6.81
N LYS A 284 -12.03 1.46 6.79
CA LYS A 284 -11.20 2.59 7.23
C LYS A 284 -11.59 3.12 8.60
N ARG A 285 -12.72 2.69 9.15
CA ARG A 285 -13.24 3.20 10.41
C ARG A 285 -12.49 2.62 11.61
N SER A 286 -12.27 1.30 11.59
CA SER A 286 -11.43 0.61 12.56
C SER A 286 -10.28 -0.11 11.86
N HIS A 287 -9.13 -0.17 12.54
CA HIS A 287 -7.97 -0.95 12.10
C HIS A 287 -7.97 -2.35 12.70
N SER A 288 -8.78 -2.60 13.74
CA SER A 288 -8.92 -3.89 14.43
C SER A 288 -10.21 -4.63 14.03
N GLU A 289 -11.25 -3.91 13.62
CA GLU A 289 -12.59 -4.46 13.42
C GLU A 289 -13.16 -4.13 12.05
N ARG A 290 -14.02 -5.03 11.55
CA ARG A 290 -14.82 -4.78 10.35
C ARG A 290 -16.10 -4.07 10.77
N THR A 291 -16.23 -2.80 10.41
CA THR A 291 -17.44 -2.02 10.72
C THR A 291 -18.35 -1.91 9.50
N THR A 292 -19.62 -1.61 9.77
CA THR A 292 -20.62 -1.31 8.76
C THR A 292 -21.34 -0.02 9.12
N ARG A 293 -21.90 0.65 8.11
CA ARG A 293 -22.83 1.76 8.31
C ARG A 293 -24.07 1.55 7.44
N ARG A 294 -25.20 2.11 7.87
CA ARG A 294 -26.48 2.03 7.17
C ARG A 294 -26.78 3.38 6.54
N VAL A 295 -27.23 3.36 5.29
CA VAL A 295 -27.68 4.56 4.56
C VAL A 295 -29.11 4.33 4.10
N PRO A 296 -30.04 5.27 4.34
CA PRO A 296 -31.39 5.18 3.80
C PRO A 296 -31.39 5.08 2.28
N LEU A 297 -32.20 4.16 1.77
CA LEU A 297 -32.39 3.92 0.35
C LEU A 297 -33.46 4.88 -0.18
N SER A 298 -33.07 5.84 -1.01
CA SER A 298 -34.05 6.70 -1.69
C SER A 298 -34.92 5.87 -2.64
N SER A 299 -36.15 6.31 -2.87
CA SER A 299 -37.07 5.67 -3.83
C SER A 299 -36.44 5.57 -5.23
N SER A 300 -35.78 6.65 -5.68
CA SER A 300 -35.06 6.68 -6.96
C SER A 300 -33.95 5.61 -7.02
N LEU A 301 -33.14 5.46 -5.96
CA LEU A 301 -32.11 4.41 -5.93
C LEU A 301 -32.72 3.01 -5.87
N ALA A 302 -33.80 2.84 -5.11
CA ALA A 302 -34.50 1.56 -5.00
C ALA A 302 -35.00 1.09 -6.38
N THR A 303 -35.61 1.98 -7.17
CA THR A 303 -36.03 1.67 -8.55
C THR A 303 -34.84 1.26 -9.41
N VAL A 304 -33.78 2.06 -9.45
CA VAL A 304 -32.57 1.75 -10.24
C VAL A 304 -31.96 0.40 -9.86
N LEU A 305 -31.91 0.07 -8.57
CA LEU A 305 -31.38 -1.20 -8.11
C LEU A 305 -32.31 -2.37 -8.42
N ARG A 306 -33.64 -2.20 -8.31
CA ARG A 306 -34.60 -3.25 -8.72
C ARG A 306 -34.46 -3.58 -10.20
N ASP A 307 -34.38 -2.57 -11.06
CA ASP A 307 -34.19 -2.75 -12.50
C ASP A 307 -32.87 -3.49 -12.78
N TRP A 308 -31.80 -3.11 -12.08
CA TRP A 308 -30.51 -3.78 -12.19
C TRP A 308 -30.54 -5.24 -11.73
N ILE A 309 -31.30 -5.57 -10.67
CA ILE A 309 -31.44 -6.95 -10.20
C ILE A 309 -32.09 -7.85 -11.27
N THR A 310 -32.99 -7.32 -12.09
CA THR A 310 -33.65 -8.12 -13.16
C THR A 310 -32.68 -8.59 -14.25
N VAL A 311 -31.65 -7.80 -14.54
CA VAL A 311 -30.61 -8.10 -15.54
C VAL A 311 -29.27 -8.48 -14.92
N HIS A 312 -29.25 -8.77 -13.62
CA HIS A 312 -28.03 -9.03 -12.87
C HIS A 312 -27.39 -10.35 -13.33
N PRO A 313 -26.07 -10.39 -13.63
CA PRO A 313 -25.40 -11.60 -14.11
C PRO A 313 -25.42 -12.80 -13.14
N GLY A 314 -25.76 -12.57 -11.87
CA GLY A 314 -25.80 -13.57 -10.79
C GLY A 314 -24.67 -13.43 -9.76
N GLY A 315 -24.61 -14.34 -8.79
CA GLY A 315 -23.61 -14.33 -7.73
C GLY A 315 -23.87 -13.31 -6.60
N PRO A 316 -23.00 -13.26 -5.57
CA PRO A 316 -23.30 -12.55 -4.32
C PRO A 316 -23.00 -11.04 -4.36
N TRP A 317 -22.29 -10.55 -5.37
CA TRP A 317 -21.83 -9.16 -5.45
C TRP A 317 -22.89 -8.30 -6.12
N LEU A 318 -23.20 -7.13 -5.56
CA LEU A 318 -24.20 -6.23 -6.13
C LEU A 318 -23.77 -5.68 -7.49
N PHE A 319 -22.48 -5.41 -7.68
CA PHE A 319 -21.94 -4.99 -8.97
C PHE A 319 -20.93 -6.00 -9.45
N CYS A 320 -21.29 -6.69 -10.52
CA CYS A 320 -20.52 -7.79 -11.06
C CYS A 320 -20.56 -7.79 -12.59
N GLN A 321 -19.67 -8.56 -13.18
CA GLN A 321 -19.71 -8.90 -14.61
C GLN A 321 -19.12 -10.28 -14.84
N SER A 322 -19.50 -10.88 -15.96
CA SER A 322 -18.97 -12.14 -16.50
C SER A 322 -18.08 -11.94 -17.74
N GLY A 323 -18.02 -10.72 -18.28
CA GLY A 323 -17.29 -10.42 -19.51
C GLY A 323 -15.77 -10.53 -19.39
N GLU A 324 -15.13 -10.93 -20.48
CA GLU A 324 -13.67 -10.84 -20.62
C GLU A 324 -13.25 -9.36 -20.72
N VAL A 325 -12.23 -8.96 -19.95
CA VAL A 325 -11.67 -7.61 -20.04
C VAL A 325 -10.23 -7.70 -20.53
N MET A 326 -9.99 -7.23 -21.76
CA MET A 326 -8.65 -7.12 -22.34
C MET A 326 -7.69 -6.39 -21.37
N ARG A 327 -6.50 -6.96 -21.14
CA ARG A 327 -5.47 -6.44 -20.21
C ARG A 327 -5.83 -6.42 -18.72
N SER A 328 -7.01 -6.94 -18.31
CA SER A 328 -7.33 -7.13 -16.90
C SER A 328 -6.51 -8.27 -16.31
N LYS A 329 -5.88 -8.03 -15.15
CA LYS A 329 -5.14 -9.06 -14.39
C LYS A 329 -6.03 -10.24 -13.98
N LYS A 330 -7.34 -10.02 -13.84
CA LYS A 330 -8.31 -11.00 -13.35
C LYS A 330 -9.19 -11.59 -14.45
N ARG A 331 -9.48 -10.85 -15.51
CA ARG A 331 -10.50 -11.22 -16.51
C ARG A 331 -10.00 -11.33 -17.93
N SER A 332 -8.72 -11.14 -18.20
CA SER A 332 -8.18 -11.39 -19.53
C SER A 332 -7.85 -12.87 -19.68
N ARG A 333 -8.32 -13.50 -20.75
CA ARG A 333 -7.88 -14.85 -21.16
C ARG A 333 -6.42 -14.83 -21.61
N THR A 334 -5.98 -13.66 -22.06
CA THR A 334 -4.66 -13.46 -22.69
C THR A 334 -3.63 -12.71 -21.83
N THR A 335 -3.99 -12.19 -20.65
CA THR A 335 -3.10 -11.33 -19.85
C THR A 335 -2.95 -11.83 -18.42
N GLY A 336 -2.29 -12.97 -18.23
CA GLY A 336 -1.68 -13.33 -16.95
C GLY A 336 -0.41 -12.50 -16.73
N HIS A 337 -0.29 -11.79 -15.62
CA HIS A 337 0.98 -11.17 -15.25
C HIS A 337 1.66 -12.00 -14.17
N GLN A 338 2.82 -12.57 -14.50
CA GLN A 338 3.90 -12.68 -13.52
C GLN A 338 4.42 -11.25 -13.26
N SER A 339 4.50 -10.86 -11.99
CA SER A 339 5.21 -9.67 -11.52
C SER A 339 6.44 -10.11 -10.74
N GLY A 340 7.58 -9.45 -10.95
CA GLY A 340 8.86 -9.78 -10.32
C GLY A 340 9.97 -10.04 -11.34
N GLU A 341 11.12 -10.55 -10.86
CA GLU A 341 12.32 -10.82 -11.67
C GLU A 341 12.13 -11.84 -12.80
N GLY A 342 11.04 -12.62 -12.79
CA GLY A 342 10.68 -13.57 -13.86
C GLY A 342 9.88 -12.99 -15.05
N ARG A 343 9.55 -11.68 -15.06
CA ARG A 343 8.72 -11.09 -16.12
C ARG A 343 9.50 -10.94 -17.45
N ALA A 344 9.04 -11.64 -18.49
CA ALA A 344 9.57 -11.49 -19.84
C ALA A 344 9.56 -10.01 -20.31
N LYS A 345 10.68 -9.54 -20.88
CA LYS A 345 10.89 -8.12 -21.23
C LYS A 345 10.13 -7.69 -22.50
N THR A 346 9.94 -8.59 -23.46
CA THR A 346 9.31 -8.27 -24.76
C THR A 346 7.84 -8.66 -24.82
N ARG A 347 7.04 -7.94 -25.63
CA ARG A 347 5.60 -8.23 -25.83
C ARG A 347 5.38 -9.63 -26.43
N GLY A 348 6.21 -10.03 -27.39
CA GLY A 348 6.14 -11.35 -28.02
C GLY A 348 6.39 -12.51 -27.04
N ALA A 349 7.39 -12.39 -26.16
CA ALA A 349 7.67 -13.42 -25.16
C ALA A 349 6.57 -13.50 -24.08
N ARG A 350 5.95 -12.36 -23.72
CA ARG A 350 4.79 -12.34 -22.81
C ARG A 350 3.59 -13.07 -23.41
N MET A 351 3.31 -12.85 -24.69
CA MET A 351 2.18 -13.48 -25.40
C MET A 351 2.37 -15.00 -25.54
N LYS A 352 3.61 -15.49 -25.68
CA LYS A 352 3.92 -16.94 -25.76
C LYS A 352 3.72 -17.70 -24.44
N GLN A 353 3.75 -17.02 -23.28
CA GLN A 353 3.58 -17.64 -21.96
C GLN A 353 2.11 -17.69 -21.48
N VAL A 354 1.20 -17.15 -22.29
CA VAL A 354 -0.21 -17.03 -21.95
C VAL A 354 -0.91 -18.30 -22.41
N ARG A 355 -1.13 -19.23 -21.48
CA ARG A 355 -2.10 -20.32 -21.70
C ARG A 355 -3.50 -19.73 -21.61
N ASN A 356 -4.39 -20.11 -22.53
CA ASN A 356 -5.81 -19.76 -22.48
C ASN A 356 -6.36 -20.11 -21.10
N ARG A 357 -6.69 -19.09 -20.31
CA ARG A 357 -7.39 -19.28 -19.04
C ARG A 357 -8.86 -19.59 -19.34
N GLU A 358 -9.48 -20.45 -18.53
CA GLU A 358 -10.94 -20.57 -18.50
C GLU A 358 -11.58 -19.19 -18.35
N GLY A 359 -12.74 -18.98 -18.97
CA GLY A 359 -13.43 -17.70 -18.94
C GLY A 359 -13.66 -17.27 -17.49
N ALA A 360 -13.40 -15.99 -17.19
CA ALA A 360 -13.61 -15.50 -15.83
C ALA A 360 -15.09 -15.63 -15.48
N GLY A 361 -15.42 -16.51 -14.53
CA GLY A 361 -16.77 -16.60 -13.97
C GLY A 361 -17.23 -15.27 -13.37
N ILE A 362 -18.50 -15.22 -12.97
CA ILE A 362 -19.09 -14.01 -12.39
C ILE A 362 -18.26 -13.55 -11.19
N SER A 363 -17.80 -12.32 -11.24
CA SER A 363 -16.88 -11.75 -10.25
C SER A 363 -17.22 -10.28 -10.02
N PRO A 364 -16.77 -9.66 -8.91
CA PRO A 364 -17.03 -8.25 -8.66
C PRO A 364 -16.27 -7.36 -9.65
N ILE A 365 -16.82 -6.17 -9.94
CA ILE A 365 -16.13 -5.15 -10.75
C ILE A 365 -14.83 -4.72 -10.06
N THR A 366 -13.73 -4.63 -10.80
CA THR A 366 -12.47 -4.11 -10.23
C THR A 366 -12.44 -2.59 -10.19
N LYS A 367 -11.54 -2.02 -9.38
CA LYS A 367 -11.34 -0.55 -9.31
C LYS A 367 -10.97 0.06 -10.66
N ASP A 368 -10.20 -0.69 -11.44
CA ASP A 368 -9.67 -0.25 -12.72
C ASP A 368 -10.76 -0.35 -13.79
N GLU A 369 -11.52 -1.45 -13.81
CA GLU A 369 -12.72 -1.60 -14.67
C GLU A 369 -13.72 -0.47 -14.41
N ALA A 370 -14.09 -0.24 -13.15
CA ALA A 370 -15.01 0.82 -12.76
C ALA A 370 -14.53 2.20 -13.26
N HIS A 371 -13.24 2.50 -13.13
CA HIS A 371 -12.69 3.78 -13.56
C HIS A 371 -12.61 3.91 -15.08
N ASP A 372 -12.09 2.89 -15.76
CA ASP A 372 -11.83 2.91 -17.20
C ASP A 372 -13.13 2.97 -18.00
N HIS A 373 -14.14 2.17 -17.61
CA HIS A 373 -15.42 2.21 -18.29
C HIS A 373 -16.16 3.51 -18.03
N LEU A 374 -16.14 4.05 -16.81
CA LEU A 374 -16.68 5.37 -16.54
C LEU A 374 -16.02 6.44 -17.42
N LYS A 375 -14.68 6.43 -17.50
CA LYS A 375 -13.94 7.39 -18.31
C LYS A 375 -14.29 7.28 -19.80
N ARG A 376 -14.51 6.08 -20.32
CA ARG A 376 -14.95 5.86 -21.71
C ARG A 376 -16.38 6.34 -21.93
N THR A 377 -17.30 6.04 -21.01
CA THR A 377 -18.70 6.49 -21.09
C THR A 377 -18.79 8.01 -21.11
N LEU A 378 -17.96 8.70 -20.32
CA LEU A 378 -17.98 10.17 -20.26
C LEU A 378 -17.07 10.83 -21.31
N ALA A 379 -16.37 10.06 -22.14
CA ALA A 379 -15.50 10.62 -23.18
C ALA A 379 -16.34 11.45 -24.16
N ASP A 380 -15.76 12.54 -24.66
CA ASP A 380 -16.37 13.43 -25.65
C ASP A 380 -17.74 14.02 -25.24
N SER A 381 -18.03 14.01 -23.94
CA SER A 381 -19.24 14.60 -23.36
C SER A 381 -18.92 15.82 -22.49
N PRO A 382 -19.92 16.67 -22.19
CA PRO A 382 -19.79 17.73 -21.19
C PRO A 382 -19.37 17.21 -19.81
N TRP A 383 -19.62 15.92 -19.53
CA TRP A 383 -19.30 15.24 -18.28
C TRP A 383 -17.88 14.69 -18.21
N SER A 384 -17.07 14.84 -19.27
CA SER A 384 -15.65 14.42 -19.29
C SER A 384 -14.78 15.09 -18.21
N VAL A 385 -15.28 16.17 -17.62
CA VAL A 385 -14.68 16.88 -16.48
C VAL A 385 -14.79 16.11 -15.16
N VAL A 386 -15.72 15.18 -15.04
CA VAL A 386 -15.92 14.35 -13.83
C VAL A 386 -14.78 13.34 -13.70
N ARG A 387 -13.89 13.56 -12.72
CA ARG A 387 -12.69 12.73 -12.51
C ARG A 387 -12.96 11.34 -11.94
N GLY A 388 -14.13 11.14 -11.34
CA GLY A 388 -14.61 9.84 -10.89
C GLY A 388 -15.51 9.91 -9.67
N TYR A 389 -15.71 8.75 -9.05
CA TYR A 389 -16.62 8.49 -7.92
C TYR A 389 -16.54 9.46 -6.74
N HIS A 390 -15.36 10.04 -6.49
CA HIS A 390 -15.20 10.94 -5.35
C HIS A 390 -15.91 12.28 -5.56
N THR A 391 -16.07 12.73 -6.82
CA THR A 391 -16.91 13.89 -7.18
C THR A 391 -18.36 13.69 -6.75
N LEU A 392 -18.93 12.49 -6.99
CA LEU A 392 -20.30 12.17 -6.55
C LEU A 392 -20.45 12.17 -5.04
N ARG A 393 -19.43 11.68 -4.31
CA ARG A 393 -19.43 11.77 -2.85
C ARG A 393 -19.42 13.22 -2.35
N HIS A 394 -18.66 14.11 -2.99
CA HIS A 394 -18.70 15.55 -2.67
C HIS A 394 -20.07 16.14 -2.98
N SER A 395 -20.64 15.79 -4.14
CA SER A 395 -21.96 16.25 -4.58
C SER A 395 -23.06 15.82 -3.61
N PHE A 396 -23.03 14.57 -3.13
CA PHE A 396 -23.94 14.06 -2.11
C PHE A 396 -23.86 14.86 -0.80
N ILE A 397 -22.64 15.05 -0.27
CA ILE A 397 -22.43 15.76 0.99
C ILE A 397 -22.88 17.23 0.86
N SER A 398 -22.53 17.89 -0.24
CA SER A 398 -22.93 19.26 -0.52
C SER A 398 -24.44 19.40 -0.69
N ALA A 399 -25.11 18.46 -1.38
CA ALA A 399 -26.57 18.45 -1.52
C ALA A 399 -27.28 18.28 -0.16
N CYS A 400 -26.82 17.34 0.67
CA CYS A 400 -27.37 17.12 2.01
C CYS A 400 -27.15 18.34 2.92
N ALA A 401 -25.94 18.88 2.95
CA ALA A 401 -25.61 20.04 3.77
C ALA A 401 -26.39 21.28 3.34
N SER A 402 -26.57 21.49 2.03
CA SER A 402 -27.33 22.62 1.48
C SER A 402 -28.83 22.54 1.78
N ARG A 403 -29.35 21.35 2.07
CA ARG A 403 -30.73 21.13 2.54
C ARG A 403 -30.88 21.20 4.06
N GLY A 404 -29.82 21.52 4.79
CA GLY A 404 -29.87 21.61 6.24
C GLY A 404 -30.00 20.25 6.95
N ILE A 405 -29.61 19.15 6.29
CA ILE A 405 -29.59 17.82 6.94
C ILE A 405 -28.61 17.84 8.12
N ASP A 406 -29.05 17.30 9.26
CA ASP A 406 -28.24 17.23 10.49
C ASP A 406 -26.87 16.61 10.22
N GLN A 407 -25.83 17.28 10.71
CA GLN A 407 -24.45 16.93 10.47
C GLN A 407 -24.09 15.52 10.98
N ARG A 408 -24.71 15.06 12.07
CA ARG A 408 -24.47 13.75 12.66
C ARG A 408 -24.94 12.64 11.73
N LEU A 409 -26.14 12.80 11.14
CA LEU A 409 -26.68 11.87 10.14
C LEU A 409 -25.75 11.81 8.92
N LEU A 410 -25.31 12.96 8.43
CA LEU A 410 -24.42 13.02 7.27
C LEU A 410 -23.07 12.34 7.56
N GLN A 411 -22.47 12.59 8.73
CA GLN A 411 -21.23 11.94 9.16
C GLN A 411 -21.37 10.43 9.26
N GLU A 412 -22.50 9.94 9.78
CA GLU A 412 -22.82 8.53 9.88
C GLU A 412 -22.93 7.89 8.50
N TRP A 413 -23.71 8.48 7.57
CA TRP A 413 -23.92 7.92 6.23
C TRP A 413 -22.67 7.87 5.37
N VAL A 414 -21.77 8.85 5.51
CA VAL A 414 -20.54 8.88 4.70
C VAL A 414 -19.37 8.20 5.40
N GLY A 415 -19.44 7.96 6.72
CA GLY A 415 -18.37 7.36 7.50
C GLY A 415 -17.14 8.26 7.59
N HIS A 416 -17.31 9.50 8.05
CA HIS A 416 -16.21 10.39 8.41
C HIS A 416 -15.78 10.15 9.86
N LEU A 417 -14.47 10.00 10.08
CA LEU A 417 -13.89 9.71 11.40
C LEU A 417 -13.55 10.96 12.21
N THR A 418 -13.31 12.10 11.54
CA THR A 418 -12.88 13.33 12.21
C THR A 418 -13.65 14.53 11.69
N ALA A 419 -13.88 15.50 12.57
CA ALA A 419 -14.51 16.77 12.23
C ALA A 419 -13.73 17.53 11.15
N GLU A 420 -12.40 17.43 11.12
CA GLU A 420 -11.57 18.03 10.06
C GLU A 420 -11.84 17.43 8.68
N VAL A 421 -12.00 16.10 8.62
CA VAL A 421 -12.39 15.44 7.37
C VAL A 421 -13.79 15.89 6.99
N HIS A 422 -14.71 16.10 7.92
CA HIS A 422 -16.02 16.65 7.59
C HIS A 422 -15.97 18.10 7.10
N LYS A 423 -15.22 18.99 7.76
CA LYS A 423 -15.12 20.43 7.40
C LYS A 423 -14.60 20.64 5.98
N ARG A 424 -13.77 19.74 5.48
CA ARG A 424 -13.30 19.75 4.07
C ARG A 424 -14.39 19.33 3.06
N TYR A 425 -15.53 18.82 3.51
CA TYR A 425 -16.57 18.27 2.64
C TYR A 425 -17.93 18.96 2.82
N SER A 426 -18.12 19.80 3.84
CA SER A 426 -19.38 20.48 4.14
C SER A 426 -19.57 21.78 3.36
N HIS A 427 -19.24 21.79 2.07
CA HIS A 427 -19.44 22.95 1.23
C HIS A 427 -20.92 23.08 0.87
N LEU A 428 -21.51 24.24 1.17
CA LEU A 428 -22.89 24.56 0.80
C LEU A 428 -22.93 25.08 -0.63
N TYR A 429 -24.06 24.90 -1.28
CA TYR A 429 -24.33 25.49 -2.59
C TYR A 429 -24.16 27.02 -2.53
N PRO A 430 -23.65 27.65 -3.61
CA PRO A 430 -23.44 29.10 -3.63
C PRO A 430 -24.73 29.88 -3.35
N SER A 431 -25.88 29.38 -3.82
CA SER A 431 -27.19 29.99 -3.57
C SER A 431 -27.53 30.06 -2.07
N VAL A 432 -27.25 29.00 -1.30
CA VAL A 432 -27.51 28.97 0.14
C VAL A 432 -26.63 29.97 0.88
N GLN A 433 -25.36 30.10 0.48
CA GLN A 433 -24.45 31.10 1.06
C GLN A 433 -24.89 32.52 0.71
N ALA A 434 -25.29 32.75 -0.54
CA ALA A 434 -25.78 34.05 -1.01
C ALA A 434 -27.08 34.45 -0.30
N GLU A 435 -28.01 33.51 -0.13
CA GLU A 435 -29.26 33.74 0.61
C GLU A 435 -29.01 34.00 2.08
N ALA A 436 -28.08 33.27 2.71
CA ALA A 436 -27.68 33.53 4.10
C ALA A 436 -27.09 34.94 4.28
N ILE A 437 -26.17 35.36 3.40
CA ILE A 437 -25.61 36.73 3.42
C ILE A 437 -26.70 37.76 3.16
N LYS A 438 -27.59 37.51 2.19
CA LYS A 438 -28.74 38.37 1.91
C LYS A 438 -29.62 38.51 3.15
N SER A 439 -29.95 37.42 3.84
CA SER A 439 -30.81 37.47 5.04
C SER A 439 -30.24 38.33 6.19
N VAL A 440 -28.93 38.57 6.21
CA VAL A 440 -28.26 39.37 7.24
C VAL A 440 -28.04 40.81 6.78
N PHE A 441 -27.75 41.03 5.50
CA PHE A 441 -27.24 42.31 4.97
C PHE A 441 -28.03 42.90 3.79
N GLY A 442 -29.11 42.27 3.33
CA GLY A 442 -29.89 42.70 2.16
C GLY A 442 -31.38 42.46 2.32
#